data_AF-A0A4P5T844-F1
#
_entry.id   AF-A0A4P5T844-F1
#
_cell.length_a   1.000
_cell.length_b   1.000
_cell.length_c   1.000
_cell.angle_alpha   90.00
_cell.angle_beta   90.00
_cell.angle_gamma   90.00
#
_symmetry.space_group_name_H-M   'P 1'
#
loop_
_entity.id
_entity.type
_entity.pdbx_description
1 polymer ?
#
loop_
_entity_poly.entity_id
_entity_poly.type
_entity_poly.pdbx_seq_one_letter_code
_entity_poly.pdbx_strand_id
1 'polypeptide(L)'
;MANELNLYKSRKGSYAITASELHDLLDFNPGMFTIHIKRWLKDSYIFDNEIRRPIVLKDFSVRLRAEQKGVTDYFLSLPLARQIVLHSGAKNKMEIARKIMKYESEAVVLEEKEVLKILQLVRIMSRTSYQELAEKMHFAYFERQNNTMEWGEYRTDMINNHTSLAHKLSAQWNKKTAESVRKKCLSQQPNELIRIAVMDFLMSKGKSVLYASKMAGLAKDFADEWEISIYEDNVSAHLFAPTLDTEKMNALLFATSA
;
A
#
# COMPACT_ATOMS: atom_id res chain seq x y z
N MET A 1 16.19 32.82 3.02
CA MET A 1 16.49 31.77 2.04
C MET A 1 15.46 30.68 2.23
N ALA A 2 14.70 30.32 1.20
CA ALA A 2 13.69 29.26 1.32
C ALA A 2 14.42 27.91 1.41
N ASN A 3 14.42 27.29 2.59
CA ASN A 3 15.02 25.97 2.76
C ASN A 3 14.30 24.97 1.84
N GLU A 4 15.04 24.31 0.96
CA GLU A 4 14.51 23.24 0.11
C GLU A 4 14.20 21.99 0.94
N LEU A 5 13.15 21.25 0.54
CA LEU A 5 12.72 20.03 1.21
C LEU A 5 13.65 18.88 0.81
N ASN A 6 14.57 18.50 1.69
CA ASN A 6 15.44 17.34 1.47
C ASN A 6 14.72 16.04 1.83
N LEU A 7 14.64 15.12 0.87
CA LEU A 7 14.01 13.81 1.06
C LEU A 7 15.03 12.68 0.95
N TYR A 8 14.91 11.70 1.84
CA TYR A 8 15.72 10.50 1.88
C TYR A 8 14.90 9.32 1.38
N LYS A 9 15.41 8.60 0.37
CA LYS A 9 14.79 7.37 -0.13
C LYS A 9 15.41 6.16 0.59
N SER A 10 14.58 5.35 1.22
CA SER A 10 15.02 4.07 1.80
C SER A 10 15.33 3.05 0.71
N ARG A 11 16.09 1.98 1.04
CA ARG A 11 16.31 0.84 0.14
C ARG A 11 15.02 0.15 -0.33
N LYS A 12 13.92 0.31 0.43
CA LYS A 12 12.60 -0.24 0.13
C LYS A 12 11.72 0.74 -0.65
N GLY A 13 12.27 1.86 -1.12
CA GLY A 13 11.57 2.86 -1.94
C GLY A 13 10.80 3.92 -1.15
N SER A 14 10.56 3.74 0.15
CA SER A 14 9.84 4.73 0.96
C SER A 14 10.66 5.99 1.19
N TYR A 15 10.03 7.16 1.04
CA TYR A 15 10.63 8.46 1.32
C TYR A 15 10.44 8.87 2.79
N ALA A 16 11.44 9.56 3.32
CA ALA A 16 11.45 10.11 4.66
C ALA A 16 12.09 11.50 4.66
N ILE A 17 11.72 12.31 5.65
CA ILE A 17 12.36 13.59 5.97
C ILE A 17 12.98 13.49 7.36
N THR A 18 14.04 14.23 7.63
CA THR A 18 14.60 14.23 8.99
C THR A 18 13.84 15.19 9.90
N ALA A 19 13.80 14.86 11.18
CA ALA A 19 13.10 15.65 12.17
C ALA A 19 13.77 17.03 12.36
N SER A 20 15.10 17.09 12.26
CA SER A 20 15.86 18.35 12.22
C SER A 20 15.47 19.23 11.03
N GLU A 21 15.50 18.72 9.80
CA GLU A 21 15.09 19.49 8.62
C GLU A 21 13.63 19.94 8.70
N LEU A 22 12.72 19.07 9.17
CA LEU A 22 11.31 19.45 9.32
C LEU A 22 11.13 20.56 10.36
N HIS A 23 11.89 20.52 11.45
CA HIS A 23 11.86 21.54 12.49
C HIS A 23 12.41 22.89 11.99
N ASP A 24 13.51 22.86 11.23
CA ASP A 24 14.09 24.05 10.59
C ASP A 24 13.14 24.64 9.53
N LEU A 25 12.46 23.79 8.75
CA LEU A 25 11.47 24.21 7.76
C LEU A 25 10.27 24.89 8.40
N LEU A 26 9.83 24.42 9.56
CA LEU A 26 8.73 25.00 10.33
C LEU A 26 9.13 26.30 11.06
N ASP A 27 10.40 26.74 10.94
CA ASP A 27 10.94 27.93 11.59
C ASP A 27 10.74 27.90 13.13
N PHE A 28 10.95 26.72 13.72
CA PHE A 28 10.82 26.51 15.15
C PHE A 28 12.12 26.86 15.88
N ASN A 29 12.00 27.30 17.14
CA ASN A 29 13.16 27.63 17.97
C ASN A 29 14.07 26.40 18.15
N PRO A 30 15.36 26.46 17.73
CA PRO A 30 16.30 25.34 17.84
C PRO A 30 16.47 24.80 19.27
N GLY A 31 16.39 25.67 20.29
CA GLY A 31 16.47 25.25 21.70
C GLY A 31 15.30 24.37 22.15
N MET A 32 14.18 24.39 21.42
CA MET A 32 12.99 23.59 21.69
C MET A 32 12.97 22.28 20.91
N PHE A 33 14.00 21.98 20.10
CA PHE A 33 14.05 20.80 19.23
C PHE A 33 13.70 19.51 19.99
N THR A 34 14.44 19.20 21.07
CA THR A 34 14.24 17.99 21.87
C THR A 34 12.82 17.88 22.46
N ILE A 35 12.22 19.01 22.83
CA ILE A 35 10.86 19.05 23.40
C ILE A 35 9.83 18.77 22.29
N HIS A 36 9.98 19.42 21.13
CA HIS A 36 9.10 19.22 19.99
C HIS A 36 9.16 17.78 19.49
N ILE A 37 10.35 17.19 19.33
CA ILE A 37 10.48 15.80 18.89
C ILE A 37 9.84 14.83 19.89
N LYS A 38 10.09 14.99 21.19
CA LYS A 38 9.45 14.14 22.22
C LYS A 38 7.93 14.23 22.17
N ARG A 39 7.38 15.40 21.87
CA ARG A 39 5.94 15.59 21.68
C ARG A 39 5.47 14.90 20.41
N TRP A 40 6.11 15.16 19.27
CA TRP A 40 5.74 14.58 17.98
C TRP A 40 5.73 13.05 18.02
N LEU A 41 6.66 12.42 18.72
CA LEU A 41 6.71 10.95 18.79
C LEU A 41 5.71 10.34 19.81
N LYS A 42 5.03 11.17 20.61
CA LYS A 42 4.07 10.74 21.64
C LYS A 42 2.64 11.17 21.38
N ASP A 43 2.42 12.13 20.47
CA ASP A 43 1.11 12.64 20.12
C ASP A 43 0.30 11.63 19.29
N SER A 44 -1.00 11.88 19.15
CA SER A 44 -1.90 11.06 18.34
C SER A 44 -2.14 11.73 16.98
N TYR A 45 -2.03 10.98 15.90
CA TYR A 45 -2.24 11.46 14.54
C TYR A 45 -3.21 10.59 13.78
N ILE A 46 -3.80 11.18 12.73
CA ILE A 46 -4.66 10.49 11.78
C ILE A 46 -3.78 9.88 10.69
N PHE A 47 -3.79 8.55 10.61
CA PHE A 47 -3.24 7.79 9.50
C PHE A 47 -4.39 7.18 8.68
N ASP A 48 -4.11 6.67 7.48
CA ASP A 48 -5.15 6.27 6.50
C ASP A 48 -6.26 5.35 7.07
N ASN A 49 -5.92 4.49 8.04
CA ASN A 49 -6.84 3.47 8.55
C ASN A 49 -7.16 3.59 10.05
N GLU A 50 -6.50 4.50 10.78
CA GLU A 50 -6.59 4.55 12.25
C GLU A 50 -6.04 5.86 12.83
N ILE A 51 -6.57 6.25 14.00
CA ILE A 51 -6.01 7.30 14.84
C ILE A 51 -5.13 6.65 15.90
N ARG A 52 -3.82 6.89 15.85
CA ARG A 52 -2.86 6.26 16.76
C ARG A 52 -1.61 7.11 16.96
N ARG A 53 -0.75 6.66 17.89
CA ARG A 53 0.61 7.20 18.05
C ARG A 53 1.55 6.69 16.96
N PRO A 54 2.63 7.44 16.62
CA PRO A 54 3.67 6.96 15.71
C PRO A 54 4.33 5.68 16.22
N ILE A 55 4.63 4.75 15.30
CA ILE A 55 5.24 3.45 15.57
C ILE A 55 6.68 3.46 15.02
N VAL A 56 7.62 3.01 15.85
CA VAL A 56 9.04 2.87 15.50
C VAL A 56 9.20 1.88 14.33
N LEU A 57 10.08 2.18 13.37
CA LEU A 57 10.31 1.47 12.09
C LEU A 57 9.14 1.47 11.09
N LYS A 58 7.98 2.02 11.46
CA LYS A 58 6.84 2.22 10.55
C LYS A 58 6.73 3.69 10.14
N ASP A 59 6.62 4.58 11.13
CA ASP A 59 6.42 6.01 10.89
C ASP A 59 7.66 6.84 11.20
N PHE A 60 8.56 6.32 12.04
CA PHE A 60 9.84 6.97 12.31
C PHE A 60 10.94 5.99 12.67
N SER A 61 12.20 6.38 12.49
CA SER A 61 13.37 5.62 12.91
C SER A 61 14.48 6.54 13.41
N VAL A 62 15.37 6.01 14.24
CA VAL A 62 16.51 6.78 14.77
C VAL A 62 17.54 6.98 13.67
N ARG A 63 17.98 8.23 13.46
CA ARG A 63 19.13 8.56 12.62
C ARG A 63 20.38 8.58 13.49
N LEU A 64 21.21 7.55 13.35
CA LEU A 64 22.52 7.51 14.00
C LEU A 64 23.45 8.50 13.28
N ARG A 65 23.72 9.67 13.90
CA ARG A 65 24.81 10.56 13.47
C ARG A 65 26.09 10.13 14.18
N ALA A 66 27.12 9.76 13.42
CA ALA A 66 28.42 9.37 13.97
C ALA A 66 29.17 10.55 14.64
N GLU A 67 28.81 11.80 14.34
CA GLU A 67 29.67 12.95 14.64
C GLU A 67 29.12 13.95 15.67
N GLN A 68 27.82 13.94 16.01
CA GLN A 68 27.22 14.88 16.96
C GLN A 68 26.83 14.18 18.27
N LYS A 69 27.71 14.25 19.27
CA LYS A 69 27.41 13.78 20.63
C LYS A 69 26.25 14.59 21.23
N GLY A 70 25.14 13.91 21.52
CA GLY A 70 24.11 14.39 22.47
C GLY A 70 22.73 14.72 21.90
N VAL A 71 22.54 14.78 20.57
CA VAL A 71 21.21 15.04 19.97
C VAL A 71 20.83 13.90 19.04
N THR A 72 19.80 13.15 19.43
CA THR A 72 19.21 12.09 18.60
C THR A 72 18.27 12.71 17.56
N ASP A 73 18.59 12.51 16.29
CA ASP A 73 17.73 12.90 15.16
C ASP A 73 16.92 11.68 14.68
N TYR A 74 15.85 11.93 13.94
CA TYR A 74 14.93 10.88 13.49
C TYR A 74 14.60 11.04 12.01
N PHE A 75 14.45 9.92 11.31
CA PHE A 75 13.74 9.90 10.03
C PHE A 75 12.25 9.78 10.30
N LEU A 76 11.45 10.61 9.64
CA LEU A 76 10.00 10.65 9.72
C LEU A 76 9.41 10.26 8.36
N SER A 77 8.42 9.39 8.34
CA SER A 77 7.66 9.07 7.12
C SER A 77 6.93 10.32 6.62
N LEU A 78 6.72 10.44 5.31
CA LEU A 78 5.97 11.57 4.75
C LEU A 78 4.56 11.73 5.34
N PRO A 79 3.77 10.64 5.56
CA PRO A 79 2.47 10.76 6.21
C PRO A 79 2.56 11.34 7.63
N LEU A 80 3.53 10.90 8.43
CA LEU A 80 3.74 11.43 9.78
C LEU A 80 4.18 12.90 9.74
N ALA A 81 5.15 13.23 8.87
CA ALA A 81 5.64 14.59 8.71
C ALA A 81 4.51 15.55 8.30
N ARG A 82 3.64 15.14 7.38
CA ARG A 82 2.46 15.90 6.97
C ARG A 82 1.54 16.18 8.16
N GLN A 83 1.24 15.16 8.97
CA GLN A 83 0.41 15.34 10.17
C GLN A 83 1.07 16.28 11.19
N ILE A 84 2.36 16.11 11.47
CA ILE A 84 3.12 17.02 12.35
C ILE A 84 3.00 18.47 11.88
N VAL A 85 3.17 18.72 10.57
CA VAL A 85 3.06 20.06 9.98
C VAL A 85 1.65 20.62 10.12
N LEU A 86 0.61 19.83 9.83
CA LEU A 86 -0.77 20.30 9.91
C LEU A 86 -1.19 20.65 11.35
N HIS A 87 -0.74 19.86 12.31
CA HIS A 87 -0.93 20.08 13.75
C HIS A 87 0.02 21.12 14.35
N SER A 88 0.94 21.67 13.56
CA SER A 88 1.85 22.72 13.99
C SER A 88 1.17 24.10 14.05
N GLY A 89 1.75 24.99 14.86
CA GLY A 89 1.41 26.41 14.90
C GLY A 89 2.20 27.28 13.91
N ALA A 90 2.95 26.67 12.97
CA ALA A 90 3.83 27.40 12.07
C ALA A 90 3.03 28.18 11.00
N LYS A 91 3.53 29.37 10.64
CA LYS A 91 2.87 30.25 9.66
C LYS A 91 2.89 29.68 8.24
N ASN A 92 3.95 28.95 7.88
CA ASN A 92 4.18 28.35 6.56
C ASN A 92 3.67 26.90 6.44
N LYS A 93 2.91 26.41 7.44
CA LYS A 93 2.51 24.99 7.51
C LYS A 93 1.73 24.50 6.28
N MET A 94 0.89 25.33 5.68
CA MET A 94 0.10 24.94 4.50
C MET A 94 0.97 24.74 3.26
N GLU A 95 2.01 25.55 3.10
CA GLU A 95 2.94 25.42 1.97
C GLU A 95 3.76 24.14 2.10
N ILE A 96 4.30 23.88 3.30
CA ILE A 96 5.09 22.69 3.59
C ILE A 96 4.23 21.42 3.47
N ALA A 97 3.02 21.42 4.02
CA ALA A 97 2.12 20.28 3.93
C ALA A 97 1.77 19.92 2.47
N ARG A 98 1.51 20.93 1.62
CA ARG A 98 1.27 20.72 0.18
C ARG A 98 2.51 20.15 -0.52
N LYS A 99 3.70 20.66 -0.21
CA LYS A 99 4.96 20.12 -0.76
C LYS A 99 5.14 18.65 -0.36
N ILE A 100 5.00 18.31 0.92
CA ILE A 100 5.10 16.92 1.41
C ILE A 100 4.05 16.02 0.72
N MET A 101 2.80 16.49 0.60
CA MET A 101 1.74 15.74 -0.06
C MET A 101 2.02 15.47 -1.54
N LYS A 102 2.59 16.45 -2.25
CA LYS A 102 3.03 16.27 -3.64
C LYS A 102 4.07 15.15 -3.74
N TYR A 103 5.10 15.16 -2.90
CA TYR A 103 6.09 14.10 -2.86
C TYR A 103 5.55 12.75 -2.41
N GLU A 104 4.54 12.72 -1.54
CA GLU A 104 3.85 11.47 -1.16
C GLU A 104 3.06 10.89 -2.34
N SER A 105 2.47 11.74 -3.19
CA SER A 105 1.82 11.31 -4.43
C SER A 105 2.82 10.86 -5.50
N GLU A 106 3.95 11.57 -5.64
CA GLU A 106 5.03 11.27 -6.58
C GLU A 106 5.92 10.11 -6.11
N ALA A 107 5.94 9.78 -4.81
CA ALA A 107 6.60 8.59 -4.26
C ALA A 107 5.97 7.28 -4.76
N VAL A 108 4.84 7.35 -5.48
CA VAL A 108 4.35 6.27 -6.33
C VAL A 108 4.91 6.40 -7.76
N VAL A 109 6.20 6.75 -7.89
CA VAL A 109 6.95 6.51 -9.13
C VAL A 109 7.36 5.04 -9.09
N LEU A 110 6.68 4.24 -9.91
CA LEU A 110 7.05 2.83 -10.08
C LEU A 110 8.37 2.75 -10.84
N GLU A 111 9.32 2.01 -10.28
CA GLU A 111 10.54 1.66 -11.02
C GLU A 111 10.16 0.72 -12.18
N GLU A 112 10.94 0.72 -13.27
CA GLU A 112 10.68 -0.14 -14.44
C GLU A 112 10.47 -1.62 -14.04
N LYS A 113 11.28 -2.10 -13.09
CA LYS A 113 11.16 -3.45 -12.53
C LYS A 113 9.83 -3.68 -11.80
N GLU A 114 9.27 -2.67 -11.16
CA GLU A 114 7.98 -2.75 -10.47
C GLU A 114 6.84 -2.79 -11.49
N VAL A 115 6.92 -2.01 -12.56
CA VAL A 115 5.97 -2.08 -13.68
C VAL A 115 5.99 -3.48 -14.30
N LEU A 116 7.16 -4.03 -14.59
CA LEU A 116 7.30 -5.39 -15.13
C LEU A 116 6.68 -6.46 -14.20
N LYS A 117 6.85 -6.31 -12.88
CA LYS A 117 6.21 -7.22 -11.90
C LYS A 117 4.69 -7.13 -11.95
N ILE A 118 4.12 -5.94 -12.17
CA ILE A 118 2.67 -5.77 -12.31
C ILE A 118 2.19 -6.45 -13.59
N LEU A 119 2.88 -6.30 -14.73
CA LEU A 119 2.52 -7.00 -15.97
C LEU A 119 2.56 -8.52 -15.80
N GLN A 120 3.56 -9.03 -15.07
CA GLN A 120 3.65 -10.46 -14.73
C GLN A 120 2.50 -10.90 -13.81
N LEU A 121 2.12 -10.08 -12.83
CA LEU A 121 0.97 -10.34 -11.97
C LEU A 121 -0.33 -10.37 -12.76
N VAL A 122 -0.54 -9.45 -13.70
CA VAL A 122 -1.71 -9.44 -14.59
C VAL A 122 -1.82 -10.77 -15.34
N ARG A 123 -0.72 -11.21 -15.96
CA ARG A 123 -0.67 -12.50 -16.67
C ARG A 123 -0.99 -13.68 -15.75
N ILE A 124 -0.46 -13.71 -14.53
CA ILE A 124 -0.69 -14.81 -13.59
C ILE A 124 -2.13 -14.80 -13.07
N MET A 125 -2.62 -13.62 -12.70
CA MET A 125 -3.96 -13.43 -12.17
C MET A 125 -5.06 -13.53 -13.23
N SER A 126 -4.71 -13.68 -14.51
CA SER A 126 -5.66 -14.11 -15.55
C SER A 126 -6.20 -15.53 -15.30
N ARG A 127 -5.52 -16.36 -14.49
CA ARG A 127 -5.91 -17.75 -14.21
C ARG A 127 -6.70 -17.86 -12.91
N THR A 128 -7.83 -18.56 -12.94
CA THR A 128 -8.71 -18.69 -11.78
C THR A 128 -8.09 -19.35 -10.57
N SER A 129 -7.22 -20.35 -10.79
CA SER A 129 -6.52 -21.08 -9.73
C SER A 129 -5.65 -20.16 -8.87
N TYR A 130 -4.95 -19.21 -9.50
CA TYR A 130 -4.11 -18.22 -8.84
C TYR A 130 -4.92 -17.16 -8.11
N GLN A 131 -6.08 -16.76 -8.67
CA GLN A 131 -7.00 -15.86 -7.98
C GLN A 131 -7.53 -16.50 -6.68
N GLU A 132 -7.93 -17.77 -6.73
CA GLU A 132 -8.38 -18.51 -5.54
C GLU A 132 -7.28 -18.70 -4.51
N LEU A 133 -6.03 -18.91 -4.95
CA LEU A 133 -4.91 -19.00 -4.03
C LEU A 133 -4.66 -17.65 -3.34
N ALA A 134 -4.65 -16.54 -4.09
CA ALA A 134 -4.47 -15.21 -3.54
C ALA A 134 -5.52 -14.90 -2.46
N GLU A 135 -6.79 -15.25 -2.72
CA GLU A 135 -7.89 -15.14 -1.75
C GLU A 135 -7.61 -15.97 -0.48
N LYS A 136 -7.21 -17.24 -0.62
CA LYS A 136 -6.87 -18.09 0.54
C LYS A 136 -5.71 -17.53 1.35
N MET A 137 -4.68 -17.00 0.67
CA MET A 137 -3.53 -16.38 1.32
C MET A 137 -3.93 -15.12 2.10
N HIS A 138 -4.78 -14.29 1.51
CA HIS A 138 -5.30 -13.09 2.17
C HIS A 138 -6.17 -13.43 3.39
N PHE A 139 -7.04 -14.42 3.27
CA PHE A 139 -7.83 -14.92 4.40
C PHE A 139 -6.94 -15.40 5.54
N ALA A 140 -5.93 -16.24 5.24
CA ALA A 140 -4.99 -16.74 6.24
C ALA A 140 -4.19 -15.62 6.93
N TYR A 141 -3.94 -14.50 6.25
CA TYR A 141 -3.31 -13.32 6.85
C TYR A 141 -4.19 -12.67 7.93
N PHE A 142 -5.51 -12.55 7.68
CA PHE A 142 -6.48 -12.04 8.66
C PHE A 142 -6.76 -13.03 9.80
N GLU A 143 -6.78 -14.33 9.49
CA GLU A 143 -6.99 -15.40 10.46
C GLU A 143 -5.87 -15.40 11.54
N ARG A 144 -4.62 -15.17 11.13
CA ARG A 144 -3.47 -15.01 12.05
C ARG A 144 -3.58 -13.82 12.98
N GLN A 145 -4.38 -12.81 12.63
CA GLN A 145 -4.62 -11.62 13.44
C GLN A 145 -5.89 -11.75 14.30
N ASN A 146 -6.51 -12.93 14.29
CA ASN A 146 -7.78 -13.23 14.97
C ASN A 146 -8.93 -12.31 14.53
N ASN A 147 -8.90 -11.90 13.27
CA ASN A 147 -9.74 -10.81 12.75
C ASN A 147 -10.61 -11.24 11.54
N THR A 148 -11.23 -12.42 11.65
CA THR A 148 -11.96 -13.05 10.55
C THR A 148 -13.29 -12.37 10.23
N MET A 149 -13.93 -11.73 11.22
CA MET A 149 -15.18 -10.97 11.03
C MET A 149 -14.93 -9.71 10.19
N GLU A 150 -13.80 -9.01 10.38
CA GLU A 150 -13.44 -7.84 9.58
C GLU A 150 -13.04 -8.19 8.14
N TRP A 151 -12.55 -9.41 7.85
CA TRP A 151 -12.16 -9.79 6.49
C TRP A 151 -13.32 -9.73 5.49
N GLY A 152 -14.50 -10.21 5.89
CA GLY A 152 -15.69 -10.19 5.02
C GLY A 152 -16.18 -8.77 4.73
N GLU A 153 -16.22 -7.91 5.74
CA GLU A 153 -16.57 -6.50 5.61
C GLU A 153 -15.55 -5.75 4.76
N TYR A 154 -14.26 -5.97 5.03
CA TYR A 154 -13.16 -5.40 4.28
C TYR A 154 -13.18 -5.78 2.80
N ARG A 155 -13.41 -7.06 2.49
CA ARG A 155 -13.50 -7.55 1.10
C ARG A 155 -14.73 -6.98 0.40
N THR A 156 -15.83 -6.80 1.11
CA THR A 156 -17.05 -6.14 0.61
C THR A 156 -16.74 -4.68 0.25
N ASP A 157 -16.08 -3.95 1.14
CA ASP A 157 -15.71 -2.55 0.95
C ASP A 157 -14.71 -2.37 -0.22
N MET A 158 -13.71 -3.25 -0.33
CA MET A 158 -12.76 -3.30 -1.43
C MET A 158 -13.42 -3.46 -2.82
N ILE A 159 -14.52 -4.20 -2.88
CA ILE A 159 -15.27 -4.43 -4.12
C ILE A 159 -16.24 -3.28 -4.37
N ASN A 160 -16.87 -2.75 -3.32
CA ASN A 160 -17.88 -1.69 -3.41
C ASN A 160 -17.29 -0.29 -3.58
N ASN A 161 -16.06 -0.02 -3.17
CA ASN A 161 -15.40 1.27 -3.35
C ASN A 161 -14.97 1.56 -4.80
N HIS A 162 -15.20 0.63 -5.74
CA HIS A 162 -15.05 0.90 -7.17
C HIS A 162 -16.42 1.14 -7.81
N THR A 163 -16.57 2.32 -8.42
CA THR A 163 -17.81 2.89 -8.98
C THR A 163 -18.55 1.98 -9.97
N SER A 164 -17.85 1.06 -10.64
CA SER A 164 -18.46 0.12 -11.59
C SER A 164 -19.26 -1.02 -10.95
N LEU A 165 -18.96 -1.37 -9.69
CA LEU A 165 -19.56 -2.50 -8.96
C LEU A 165 -20.33 -2.08 -7.70
N ALA A 166 -20.12 -0.87 -7.20
CA ALA A 166 -20.76 -0.30 -5.99
C ALA A 166 -22.29 -0.45 -5.96
N HIS A 167 -22.97 -0.11 -7.05
CA HIS A 167 -24.43 -0.20 -7.15
C HIS A 167 -24.97 -1.64 -7.28
N LYS A 168 -24.10 -2.63 -7.43
CA LYS A 168 -24.45 -3.97 -7.91
C LYS A 168 -24.27 -5.07 -6.87
N LEU A 169 -23.62 -4.81 -5.74
CA LEU A 169 -23.19 -5.82 -4.78
C LEU A 169 -23.57 -5.48 -3.32
N SER A 170 -24.66 -4.74 -3.12
CA SER A 170 -25.16 -4.22 -1.83
C SER A 170 -25.47 -5.24 -0.71
N ALA A 171 -25.01 -6.49 -0.82
CA ALA A 171 -25.18 -7.54 0.18
C ALA A 171 -23.86 -7.84 0.92
N GLN A 172 -23.94 -8.12 2.22
CA GLN A 172 -22.83 -8.58 3.05
C GLN A 172 -22.20 -9.87 2.49
N TRP A 173 -20.87 -9.93 2.47
CA TRP A 173 -20.13 -11.07 1.90
C TRP A 173 -20.33 -12.38 2.67
N ASN A 174 -20.72 -13.43 1.93
CA ASN A 174 -20.69 -14.83 2.35
C ASN A 174 -20.28 -15.73 1.15
N LYS A 175 -20.04 -17.03 1.37
CA LYS A 175 -19.58 -17.97 0.32
C LYS A 175 -20.48 -17.99 -0.94
N LYS A 176 -21.80 -17.88 -0.79
CA LYS A 176 -22.73 -17.77 -1.94
C LYS A 176 -22.60 -16.43 -2.66
N THR A 177 -22.31 -15.37 -1.92
CA THR A 177 -22.05 -14.03 -2.46
C THR A 177 -20.74 -14.02 -3.25
N ALA A 178 -19.70 -14.73 -2.80
CA ALA A 178 -18.42 -14.85 -3.50
C ALA A 178 -18.56 -15.46 -4.90
N GLU A 179 -19.28 -16.59 -5.00
CA GLU A 179 -19.58 -17.22 -6.28
C GLU A 179 -20.46 -16.33 -7.18
N SER A 180 -21.42 -15.63 -6.58
CA SER A 180 -22.27 -14.67 -7.30
C SER A 180 -21.49 -13.48 -7.85
N VAL A 181 -20.57 -12.93 -7.05
CA VAL A 181 -19.68 -11.83 -7.44
C VAL A 181 -18.77 -12.28 -8.58
N ARG A 182 -18.13 -13.45 -8.47
CA ARG A 182 -17.26 -13.98 -9.52
C ARG A 182 -18.01 -14.16 -10.85
N LYS A 183 -19.19 -14.80 -10.83
CA LYS A 183 -20.04 -14.95 -12.02
C LYS A 183 -20.47 -13.61 -12.61
N LYS A 184 -20.73 -12.62 -11.76
CA LYS A 184 -21.12 -11.28 -12.18
C LYS A 184 -19.95 -10.51 -12.79
N CYS A 185 -18.74 -10.61 -12.23
CA CYS A 185 -17.56 -10.02 -12.82
C CYS A 185 -17.24 -10.69 -14.16
N LEU A 186 -17.25 -12.02 -14.26
CA LEU A 186 -17.04 -12.74 -15.52
C LEU A 186 -18.01 -12.32 -16.65
N SER A 187 -19.25 -11.97 -16.31
CA SER A 187 -20.25 -11.58 -17.32
C SER A 187 -20.22 -10.09 -17.68
N GLN A 188 -19.74 -9.22 -16.79
CA GLN A 188 -19.82 -7.76 -16.98
C GLN A 188 -18.46 -7.09 -17.14
N GLN A 189 -17.50 -7.44 -16.29
CA GLN A 189 -16.16 -6.86 -16.23
C GLN A 189 -15.15 -7.93 -15.76
N PRO A 190 -14.70 -8.83 -16.66
CA PRO A 190 -13.85 -9.95 -16.28
C PRO A 190 -12.54 -9.49 -15.60
N ASN A 191 -11.98 -8.38 -16.06
CA ASN A 191 -10.71 -7.82 -15.57
C ASN A 191 -10.78 -7.27 -14.13
N GLU A 192 -11.99 -7.04 -13.60
CA GLU A 192 -12.14 -6.77 -12.16
C GLU A 192 -11.67 -7.96 -11.29
N LEU A 193 -11.72 -9.19 -11.81
CA LEU A 193 -11.17 -10.34 -11.11
C LEU A 193 -9.65 -10.30 -10.98
N ILE A 194 -8.96 -9.79 -12.01
CA ILE A 194 -7.51 -9.56 -11.96
C ILE A 194 -7.20 -8.52 -10.89
N ARG A 195 -7.94 -7.40 -10.85
CA ARG A 195 -7.79 -6.37 -9.82
C ARG A 195 -7.93 -6.95 -8.42
N ILE A 196 -9.04 -7.64 -8.16
CA ILE A 196 -9.36 -8.23 -6.86
C ILE A 196 -8.25 -9.21 -6.45
N ALA A 197 -7.80 -10.08 -7.35
CA ALA A 197 -6.77 -11.06 -7.07
C ALA A 197 -5.38 -10.44 -6.82
N VAL A 198 -5.01 -9.39 -7.56
CA VAL A 198 -3.77 -8.63 -7.31
C VAL A 198 -3.82 -7.97 -5.93
N MET A 199 -4.96 -7.39 -5.56
CA MET A 199 -5.14 -6.77 -4.25
C MET A 199 -5.04 -7.80 -3.12
N ASP A 200 -5.76 -8.93 -3.23
CA ASP A 200 -5.68 -10.06 -2.30
C ASP A 200 -4.24 -10.54 -2.12
N PHE A 201 -3.52 -10.73 -3.22
CA PHE A 201 -2.14 -11.17 -3.20
C PHE A 201 -1.23 -10.17 -2.47
N LEU A 202 -1.27 -8.89 -2.82
CA LEU A 202 -0.41 -7.87 -2.21
C LEU A 202 -0.71 -7.70 -0.72
N MET A 203 -1.98 -7.75 -0.34
CA MET A 203 -2.40 -7.67 1.06
C MET A 203 -1.98 -8.88 1.88
N SER A 204 -2.07 -10.09 1.31
CA SER A 204 -1.55 -11.30 1.97
C SER A 204 -0.06 -11.23 2.30
N LYS A 205 0.69 -10.40 1.56
CA LYS A 205 2.12 -10.12 1.77
C LYS A 205 2.37 -8.93 2.72
N GLY A 206 1.32 -8.39 3.35
CA GLY A 206 1.41 -7.29 4.31
C GLY A 206 1.66 -5.92 3.69
N LYS A 207 1.35 -5.73 2.40
CA LYS A 207 1.37 -4.40 1.77
C LYS A 207 0.21 -3.54 2.28
N SER A 208 0.38 -2.22 2.28
CA SER A 208 -0.70 -1.31 2.69
C SER A 208 -1.87 -1.34 1.71
N VAL A 209 -3.06 -1.04 2.21
CA VAL A 209 -4.30 -0.96 1.42
C VAL A 209 -4.15 0.01 0.25
N LEU A 210 -3.59 1.21 0.51
CA LEU A 210 -3.36 2.23 -0.52
C LEU A 210 -2.42 1.73 -1.63
N TYR A 211 -1.33 1.06 -1.27
CA TYR A 211 -0.40 0.50 -2.25
C TYR A 211 -1.07 -0.61 -3.06
N ALA A 212 -1.71 -1.56 -2.39
CA ALA A 212 -2.39 -2.68 -3.03
C ALA A 212 -3.49 -2.20 -3.99
N SER A 213 -4.28 -1.21 -3.57
CA SER A 213 -5.33 -0.58 -4.37
C SER A 213 -4.77 0.08 -5.64
N LYS A 214 -3.70 0.89 -5.52
CA LYS A 214 -3.07 1.53 -6.68
C LYS A 214 -2.49 0.52 -7.67
N MET A 215 -1.79 -0.50 -7.18
CA MET A 215 -1.19 -1.53 -8.04
C MET A 215 -2.24 -2.41 -8.71
N ALA A 216 -3.31 -2.73 -7.98
CA ALA A 216 -4.43 -3.47 -8.52
C ALA A 216 -5.17 -2.67 -9.59
N GLY A 217 -5.39 -1.37 -9.37
CA GLY A 217 -5.96 -0.47 -10.38
C GLY A 217 -5.14 -0.48 -11.67
N LEU A 218 -3.83 -0.30 -11.56
CA LEU A 218 -2.93 -0.36 -12.72
C LEU A 218 -2.93 -1.73 -13.41
N ALA A 219 -3.00 -2.82 -12.64
CA ALA A 219 -3.12 -4.17 -13.19
C ALA A 219 -4.41 -4.36 -13.99
N LYS A 220 -5.52 -3.77 -13.53
CA LYS A 220 -6.78 -3.76 -14.27
C LYS A 220 -6.65 -2.96 -15.56
N ASP A 221 -6.08 -1.75 -15.50
CA ASP A 221 -5.91 -0.90 -16.67
C ASP A 221 -5.08 -1.60 -17.76
N PHE A 222 -4.02 -2.32 -17.38
CA PHE A 222 -3.27 -3.16 -18.31
C PHE A 222 -4.08 -4.33 -18.87
N ALA A 223 -4.89 -5.00 -18.03
CA ALA A 223 -5.74 -6.09 -18.49
C ALA A 223 -6.82 -5.63 -19.46
N ASP A 224 -7.39 -4.44 -19.23
CA ASP A 224 -8.37 -3.79 -20.11
C ASP A 224 -7.72 -3.39 -21.44
N GLU A 225 -6.56 -2.72 -21.40
CA GLU A 225 -5.82 -2.30 -22.60
C GLU A 225 -5.35 -3.49 -23.46
N TRP A 226 -5.00 -4.61 -22.83
CA TRP A 226 -4.52 -5.82 -23.50
C TRP A 226 -5.61 -6.85 -23.79
N GLU A 227 -6.86 -6.52 -23.49
CA GLU A 227 -8.02 -7.41 -23.68
C GLU A 227 -7.80 -8.82 -23.10
N ILE A 228 -7.19 -8.88 -21.91
CA ILE A 228 -6.83 -10.16 -21.29
C ILE A 228 -8.08 -10.94 -20.91
N SER A 229 -8.12 -12.20 -21.33
CA SER A 229 -9.19 -13.12 -20.97
C SER A 229 -8.88 -13.85 -19.66
N ILE A 230 -9.92 -14.13 -18.87
CA ILE A 230 -9.81 -14.97 -17.67
C ILE A 230 -9.87 -16.44 -18.08
N TYR A 231 -8.89 -17.23 -17.66
CA TYR A 231 -8.78 -18.66 -17.96
C TYR A 231 -9.20 -19.50 -16.75
N GLU A 232 -10.23 -20.33 -16.93
CA GLU A 232 -10.62 -21.34 -15.95
C GLU A 232 -9.72 -22.57 -16.06
N ASP A 233 -8.60 -22.57 -15.33
CA ASP A 233 -7.63 -23.66 -15.31
C ASP A 233 -7.95 -24.75 -14.26
N ASN A 234 -9.14 -24.67 -13.65
CA ASN A 234 -9.60 -25.56 -12.60
C ASN A 234 -10.44 -26.75 -13.12
N VAL A 235 -11.03 -26.61 -14.32
CA VAL A 235 -12.15 -27.47 -14.78
C VAL A 235 -11.72 -28.59 -15.73
N SER A 236 -10.49 -28.59 -16.23
CA SER A 236 -9.97 -29.74 -16.95
C SER A 236 -8.47 -29.82 -16.81
N ALA A 237 -7.98 -31.05 -16.65
CA ALA A 237 -6.61 -31.43 -16.92
C ALA A 237 -6.22 -30.99 -18.34
N HIS A 238 -5.86 -29.72 -18.51
CA HIS A 238 -4.99 -29.33 -19.59
C HIS A 238 -3.65 -29.97 -19.25
N LEU A 239 -3.39 -31.13 -19.84
CA LEU A 239 -2.10 -31.84 -19.76
C LEU A 239 -0.89 -30.96 -20.11
N PHE A 240 -1.12 -29.78 -20.69
CA PHE A 240 -0.14 -28.80 -21.12
C PHE A 240 -0.25 -27.43 -20.43
N ALA A 241 -1.21 -27.23 -19.51
CA ALA A 241 -1.19 -26.02 -18.69
C ALA A 241 -0.01 -26.12 -17.71
N PRO A 242 0.88 -25.11 -17.63
CA PRO A 242 1.95 -25.11 -16.65
C PRO A 242 1.33 -25.33 -15.27
N THR A 243 1.82 -26.32 -14.54
CA THR A 243 1.43 -26.60 -13.16
C THR A 243 1.53 -25.33 -12.32
N LEU A 244 0.69 -25.23 -11.30
CA LEU A 244 0.60 -24.07 -10.43
C LEU A 244 1.95 -23.83 -9.74
N ASP A 245 2.78 -22.99 -10.35
CA ASP A 245 4.14 -22.71 -9.91
C ASP A 245 4.09 -21.66 -8.78
N THR A 246 3.82 -22.16 -7.58
CA THR A 246 3.82 -21.36 -6.35
C THR A 246 5.19 -20.74 -6.09
N GLU A 247 6.27 -21.40 -6.52
CA GLU A 247 7.63 -20.88 -6.43
C GLU A 247 7.81 -19.64 -7.32
N LYS A 248 7.40 -19.65 -8.58
CA LYS A 248 7.44 -18.46 -9.45
C LYS A 248 6.62 -17.31 -8.89
N MET A 249 5.43 -17.59 -8.37
CA MET A 249 4.58 -16.56 -7.76
C MET A 249 5.24 -15.91 -6.53
N ASN A 250 5.95 -16.71 -5.72
CA ASN A 250 6.75 -16.20 -4.61
C ASN A 250 8.06 -15.54 -5.10
N ALA A 251 8.68 -16.04 -6.17
CA ALA A 251 9.95 -15.58 -6.75
C ALA A 251 9.85 -14.23 -7.46
N LEU A 252 8.66 -13.86 -7.98
CA LEU A 252 8.37 -12.51 -8.47
C LEU A 252 8.68 -11.40 -7.43
N LEU A 253 8.75 -11.79 -6.16
CA LEU A 253 9.09 -10.90 -5.04
C LEU A 253 10.55 -10.98 -4.60
N PHE A 254 11.31 -12.03 -4.96
CA PHE A 254 12.68 -12.27 -4.47
C PHE A 254 13.81 -11.70 -5.34
N ALA A 255 13.50 -11.08 -6.49
CA ALA A 255 14.43 -10.15 -7.11
C ALA A 255 14.40 -8.79 -6.38
N THR A 256 14.64 -8.81 -5.07
CA THR A 256 15.23 -7.69 -4.35
C THR A 256 16.72 -7.97 -4.33
N SER A 257 17.46 -7.11 -5.03
CA SER A 257 18.91 -7.07 -5.15
C SER A 257 19.64 -7.57 -3.89
N ALA A 258 20.54 -8.52 -4.10
CA ALA A 258 21.75 -8.61 -3.27
C ALA A 258 22.52 -7.28 -3.33
#